data_AF-A0A924L598-F1
#
_entry.id   AF-A0A924L598-F1
#
_cell.length_a   1.000
_cell.length_b   1.000
_cell.length_c   1.000
_cell.angle_alpha   90.00
_cell.angle_beta   90.00
_cell.angle_gamma   90.00
#
_symmetry.space_group_name_H-M   'P 1'
#
loop_
_entity.id
_entity.type
_entity.pdbx_description
1 polymer ?
#
loop_
_entity_poly.entity_id
_entity_poly.type
_entity_poly.pdbx_seq_one_letter_code
_entity_poly.pdbx_strand_id
1 'polypeptide(L)' 'MDFPQIWPHLSTSSHSWLMEHNGEPLPDDLIAEILSVTGGEQSAQWWTGSSVEGETQLTDEVVDWIETVANDDQN' A
#
# COMPACT_ATOMS: atom_id res chain seq x y z
N MET A 1 4.85 6.27 -10.85
CA MET A 1 3.61 5.48 -10.89
C MET A 1 2.87 5.78 -9.60
N ASP A 2 1.56 6.04 -9.66
CA ASP A 2 0.75 6.33 -8.46
C ASP A 2 0.14 5.04 -7.88
N PHE A 3 -0.23 5.07 -6.59
CA PHE A 3 -0.80 3.91 -5.90
C PHE A 3 -2.05 3.29 -6.59
N PRO A 4 -3.01 4.08 -7.11
CA PRO A 4 -4.16 3.54 -7.82
C PRO A 4 -3.81 2.77 -9.09
N GLN A 5 -2.66 3.07 -9.69
CA GLN A 5 -2.19 2.40 -10.91
C GLN A 5 -1.62 1.02 -10.62
N ILE A 6 -1.01 0.82 -9.44
CA ILE A 6 -0.47 -0.47 -9.03
C ILE A 6 -1.51 -1.34 -8.33
N TRP A 7 -2.54 -0.74 -7.73
CA TRP A 7 -3.60 -1.44 -7.03
C TRP A 7 -4.14 -2.65 -7.83
N PRO A 8 -4.62 -2.55 -9.08
CA PRO A 8 -5.14 -3.70 -9.81
C PRO A 8 -4.10 -4.79 -10.14
N HIS A 9 -2.80 -4.56 -9.89
CA HIS A 9 -1.72 -5.51 -10.11
C HIS A 9 -1.29 -6.25 -8.83
N LEU A 10 -1.76 -5.81 -7.66
CA LEU A 10 -1.48 -6.49 -6.39
C LEU A 10 -2.29 -7.79 -6.29
N SER A 11 -1.79 -8.72 -5.50
CA SER A 11 -2.50 -9.97 -5.21
C SER A 11 -3.74 -9.70 -4.36
N THR A 12 -4.75 -10.58 -4.48
CA THR A 12 -5.96 -10.51 -3.65
C THR A 12 -5.65 -10.55 -2.15
N SER A 13 -4.61 -11.28 -1.73
CA SER A 13 -4.15 -11.30 -0.34
C SER A 13 -3.62 -9.93 0.12
N SER A 14 -2.88 -9.23 -0.74
CA SER A 14 -2.37 -7.89 -0.46
C SER A 14 -3.48 -6.86 -0.43
N HIS A 15 -4.49 -6.98 -1.31
CA HIS A 15 -5.70 -6.18 -1.24
C HIS A 15 -6.42 -6.35 0.09
N SER A 16 -6.70 -7.59 0.52
CA SER A 16 -7.38 -7.84 1.79
C SER A 16 -6.60 -7.26 2.96
N TRP A 17 -5.28 -7.47 3.00
CA TRP A 17 -4.44 -6.92 4.05
C TRP A 17 -4.46 -5.39 4.05
N LEU A 18 -4.33 -4.75 2.89
CA LEU A 18 -4.37 -3.29 2.77
C LEU A 18 -5.74 -2.73 3.16
N MET A 19 -6.83 -3.40 2.81
CA MET A 19 -8.17 -2.96 3.21
C MET A 19 -8.39 -3.03 4.73
N GLU A 20 -7.76 -3.99 5.42
CA GLU A 20 -7.95 -4.21 6.85
C GLU A 20 -6.89 -3.52 7.74
N HIS A 21 -5.67 -3.35 7.21
CA HIS A 21 -4.46 -2.99 7.98
C HIS A 21 -3.60 -1.89 7.32
N ASN A 22 -4.12 -1.08 6.39
CA ASN A 22 -3.37 -0.02 5.70
C ASN A 22 -2.64 1.00 6.60
N GLY A 23 -3.12 1.24 7.82
CA GLY A 23 -2.49 2.12 8.81
C GLY A 23 -1.34 1.47 9.59
N GLU A 24 -1.16 0.16 9.46
CA GLU A 24 -0.11 -0.60 10.14
C GLU A 24 1.19 -0.66 9.30
N PRO A 25 2.33 -0.97 9.93
CA PRO A 25 3.57 -1.26 9.21
C PRO A 25 3.40 -2.35 8.15
N LEU A 26 3.88 -2.06 6.95
CA LEU A 26 3.74 -2.97 5.81
C LEU A 26 4.68 -4.16 6.00
N PRO A 27 4.18 -5.40 5.85
CA PRO A 27 5.02 -6.59 5.92
C PRO A 27 5.96 -6.67 4.72
N ASP A 28 7.13 -7.29 4.90
CA ASP A 28 8.17 -7.39 3.86
C ASP A 28 7.66 -8.02 2.56
N ASP A 29 6.76 -9.01 2.64
CA ASP A 29 6.13 -9.63 1.46
C ASP A 29 5.32 -8.62 0.63
N LEU A 30 4.61 -7.72 1.29
CA LEU A 30 3.75 -6.73 0.64
C LEU A 30 4.60 -5.61 0.03
N ILE A 31 5.68 -5.22 0.71
CA ILE A 31 6.70 -4.33 0.15
C ILE A 31 7.35 -4.96 -1.09
N ALA A 32 7.73 -6.24 -1.01
CA ALA A 32 8.36 -6.95 -2.12
C ALA A 32 7.44 -7.10 -3.34
N GLU A 33 6.15 -7.41 -3.12
CA GLU A 33 5.16 -7.49 -4.18
C GLU A 33 4.98 -6.13 -4.86
N ILE A 34 4.77 -5.09 -4.05
CA ILE A 34 4.63 -3.72 -4.53
C ILE A 34 5.84 -3.30 -5.37
N LEU A 35 7.06 -3.56 -4.88
CA LEU A 35 8.30 -3.30 -5.61
C LEU A 35 8.36 -4.10 -6.92
N SER A 36 7.89 -5.34 -6.92
CA SER A 36 7.83 -6.14 -8.13
C SER A 36 6.90 -5.52 -9.18
N VAL A 37 5.80 -4.89 -8.77
CA VAL A 37 4.86 -4.21 -9.67
C VAL A 37 5.44 -2.88 -10.17
N THR A 38 6.09 -2.09 -9.31
CA THR A 38 6.68 -0.81 -9.70
C THR A 38 8.02 -0.94 -10.42
N GLY A 39 8.56 -2.15 -10.59
CA GLY A 39 9.87 -2.35 -11.19
C GLY A 39 11.03 -1.95 -10.27
N GLY A 40 10.81 -1.96 -8.96
CA GLY A 40 11.81 -1.65 -7.93
C GLY A 40 11.84 -0.19 -7.51
N GLU A 41 10.93 0.65 -8.01
CA GLU A 41 10.84 2.05 -7.62
C GLU A 41 10.02 2.23 -6.34
N GLN A 42 10.64 2.78 -5.29
CA GLN A 42 9.92 3.36 -4.15
C GLN A 42 9.74 4.87 -4.36
N SER A 43 8.55 5.31 -4.75
CA SER A 43 8.26 6.75 -4.77
C SER A 43 8.01 7.27 -3.33
N ALA A 44 8.64 8.36 -2.92
CA ALA A 44 8.42 8.91 -1.57
C ALA A 44 7.00 9.49 -1.32
N GLN A 45 6.10 9.40 -2.31
CA GLN A 45 4.75 9.97 -2.26
C GLN A 45 3.72 9.07 -1.55
N TRP A 46 4.01 7.78 -1.43
CA TRP A 46 3.12 6.74 -0.92
C TRP A 46 3.69 6.04 0.30
N TRP A 47 5.01 6.10 0.49
CA TRP A 47 5.67 5.63 1.71
C TRP A 47 5.99 6.84 2.60
N THR A 48 5.69 6.75 3.88
CA THR A 48 6.09 7.77 4.88
C THR A 48 7.60 7.80 5.14
N GLY A 49 8.36 6.89 4.53
CA GLY A 49 9.78 6.65 4.75
C GLY A 49 9.99 5.56 5.81
N SER A 50 11.25 5.29 6.17
CA SER A 50 11.55 4.41 7.31
C SER A 50 11.13 5.11 8.60
N SER A 51 10.15 4.54 9.30
CA SER A 51 9.76 4.96 10.64
C SER A 51 10.93 4.83 11.62
N VAL A 52 10.76 5.34 12.84
CA VAL A 52 11.79 5.34 13.90
C VAL A 52 12.32 3.93 14.24
N GLU A 53 11.57 2.89 13.87
CA GLU A 53 11.93 1.46 14.04
C GLU A 53 12.36 0.75 12.73
N GLY A 54 12.49 1.48 11.62
CA GLY A 54 12.90 0.91 10.32
C GLY A 54 11.76 0.30 9.50
N GLU A 55 10.53 0.42 10.00
CA GLU A 55 9.33 -0.13 9.38
C GLU A 55 8.81 0.82 8.30
N THR A 56 8.27 0.28 7.21
CA THR A 56 7.74 1.10 6.10
C THR A 56 6.22 1.17 6.21
N GLN A 57 5.65 2.37 6.20
CA GLN A 57 4.21 2.59 6.28
C GLN A 57 3.70 3.39 5.08
N LEU A 58 2.40 3.28 4.82
CA LEU A 58 1.73 4.11 3.82
C LEU A 58 1.52 5.52 4.35
N THR A 59 1.51 6.50 3.45
CA THR A 59 1.10 7.87 3.76
C THR A 59 -0.38 7.93 4.05
N ASP A 60 -0.80 8.84 4.93
CA ASP A 60 -2.22 9.06 5.25
C ASP A 60 -3.09 9.25 4.01
N GLU A 61 -2.56 9.88 2.95
CA GLU A 61 -3.25 10.06 1.66
C GLU A 61 -3.57 8.73 0.98
N VAL A 62 -2.63 7.77 1.01
CA VAL A 62 -2.84 6.45 0.43
C VAL A 62 -3.76 5.61 1.31
N VAL A 63 -3.64 5.73 2.62
CA VAL A 63 -4.54 5.07 3.58
C VAL A 63 -5.99 5.49 3.33
N ASP A 64 -6.27 6.80 3.30
CA ASP A 64 -7.62 7.34 3.06
C ASP A 64 -8.18 6.92 1.70
N TRP A 65 -7.32 6.86 0.67
CA TRP A 65 -7.71 6.33 -0.64
C TRP A 65 -8.08 4.85 -0.58
N ILE A 66 -7.29 4.00 0.09
CA ILE A 66 -7.60 2.57 0.25
C ILE A 66 -8.92 2.41 1.02
N GLU A 67 -9.13 3.15 2.10
CA GLU A 67 -10.39 3.12 2.85
C GLU A 67 -11.59 3.51 1.97
N THR A 68 -11.42 4.49 1.08
CA THR A 68 -12.46 4.88 0.12
C THR A 68 -12.76 3.77 -0.88
N VAL A 69 -11.73 3.14 -1.45
CA VAL A 69 -11.88 2.03 -2.41
C VAL A 69 -12.52 0.80 -1.74
N ALA A 70 -12.10 0.47 -0.51
CA ALA A 70 -12.67 -0.63 0.26
C ALA A 70 -14.16 -0.42 0.57
N ASN A 71 -14.56 0.83 0.83
CA ASN A 71 -15.97 1.17 1.05
C ASN A 71 -16.79 1.22 -0.24
N ASP A 72 -16.21 1.56 -1.39
CA ASP A 72 -16.92 1.61 -2.69
C ASP A 72 -17.28 0.19 -3.20
N ASP A 73 -16.50 -0.83 -2.85
CA ASP A 73 -16.78 -2.25 -3.19
C ASP A 73 -18.00 -2.83 -2.43
N GLN A 74 -18.51 -2.13 -1.41
CA GLN A 74 -19.63 -2.56 -0.57
C GLN A 74 -21.01 -2.04 -1.04
N ASN A 75 -21.10 -1.33 -2.18
CA ASN A 75 -22.34 -0.68 -2.65
C ASN A 75 -22.78 -1.12 -4.05
#